data_AF-A0A946B575-F1
#
_entry.id   AF-A0A946B575-F1
#
_cell.length_a   1.000
_cell.length_b   1.000
_cell.length_c   1.000
_cell.angle_alpha   90.00
_cell.angle_beta   90.00
_cell.angle_gamma   90.00
#
_symmetry.space_group_name_H-M   'P 1'
#
loop_
_entity.id
_entity.type
_entity.pdbx_description
1 polymer ?
#
loop_
_entity_poly.entity_id
_entity_poly.type
_entity_poly.pdbx_seq_one_letter_code
_entity_poly.pdbx_strand_id
1 'polypeptide(L)'
;VKWLDDLLTERGHDTRLHVIIETNPALEAVHDIARSSDRIDALFFGGVDMAAELRCANAWEPLLYARSRIVHAAASIGVDAIDVPFLDLEDPEGMVEAATLARDLGFSGKGSIHPKQIAALNEVFTPDDATVARARRIVDTFREADTGLVVIDGKLIERPVLREMDRILAIADRVKG
;
A
#
# COMPACT_ATOMS: atom_id res chain seq x y z
N VAL A 1 -9.02 5.41 -17.51
CA VAL A 1 -9.95 4.81 -16.53
C VAL A 1 -11.41 5.13 -16.83
N LYS A 2 -11.84 6.41 -16.86
CA LYS A 2 -13.24 6.82 -17.11
C LYS A 2 -13.96 6.06 -18.24
N TRP A 3 -13.36 6.01 -19.43
CA TRP A 3 -13.93 5.28 -20.56
C TRP A 3 -14.20 3.78 -20.26
N LEU A 4 -13.31 3.12 -19.52
CA LEU A 4 -13.51 1.72 -19.14
C LEU A 4 -14.60 1.58 -18.06
N ASP A 5 -14.67 2.53 -17.11
CA ASP A 5 -15.73 2.58 -16.10
C ASP A 5 -17.11 2.74 -16.76
N ASP A 6 -17.25 3.69 -17.69
CA ASP A 6 -18.48 3.91 -18.46
C ASP A 6 -18.91 2.61 -19.18
N LEU A 7 -17.97 1.96 -19.88
CA LEU A 7 -18.24 0.70 -20.58
C LEU A 7 -18.69 -0.42 -19.63
N LEU A 8 -18.04 -0.58 -18.48
CA LEU A 8 -18.43 -1.59 -17.49
C LEU A 8 -19.82 -1.28 -16.90
N THR A 9 -20.10 -0.01 -16.64
CA THR A 9 -21.39 0.47 -16.13
C THR A 9 -22.52 0.26 -17.14
N GLU A 10 -22.29 0.58 -18.42
CA GLU A 10 -23.25 0.32 -19.51
C GLU A 10 -23.60 -1.17 -19.66
N ARG A 11 -22.65 -2.05 -19.34
CA ARG A 11 -22.85 -3.51 -19.37
C ARG A 11 -23.33 -4.09 -18.04
N GLY A 12 -23.56 -3.25 -17.02
CA GLY A 12 -24.05 -3.68 -15.70
C GLY A 12 -23.05 -4.51 -14.91
N HIS A 13 -21.75 -4.35 -15.15
CA HIS A 13 -20.70 -5.01 -14.38
C HIS A 13 -20.28 -4.19 -13.17
N ASP A 14 -19.96 -4.82 -12.05
CA ASP A 14 -19.47 -4.23 -10.79
C ASP A 14 -17.95 -4.42 -10.60
N THR A 15 -17.24 -4.76 -11.68
CA THR A 15 -15.81 -5.03 -11.67
C THR A 15 -15.00 -3.90 -11.02
N ARG A 16 -14.14 -4.28 -10.07
CA ARG A 16 -13.15 -3.43 -9.42
C ARG A 16 -11.86 -3.39 -10.25
N LEU A 17 -11.11 -2.29 -10.16
CA LEU A 17 -9.97 -1.99 -11.00
C LEU A 17 -8.70 -1.81 -10.15
N HIS A 18 -7.63 -2.49 -10.55
CA HIS A 18 -6.28 -2.11 -10.16
C HIS A 18 -5.67 -1.34 -11.32
N VAL A 19 -5.18 -0.12 -11.05
CA VAL A 19 -4.62 0.75 -12.08
C VAL A 19 -3.11 0.80 -11.94
N ILE A 20 -2.40 0.40 -13.00
CA ILE A 20 -0.94 0.44 -13.02
C ILE A 20 -0.47 1.84 -13.41
N ILE A 21 0.43 2.41 -12.61
CA ILE A 21 1.12 3.67 -12.84
C ILE A 21 2.58 3.34 -13.18
N GLU A 22 2.90 3.41 -14.45
CA GLU A 22 4.17 2.94 -15.00
C GLU A 22 4.77 3.88 -16.05
N THR A 23 4.18 5.08 -16.20
CA THR A 23 4.69 6.10 -17.11
C THR A 23 4.75 7.50 -16.48
N ASN A 24 5.61 8.40 -16.97
CA ASN A 24 5.70 9.76 -16.42
C ASN A 24 4.39 10.55 -16.57
N PRO A 25 3.69 10.54 -17.73
CA PRO A 25 2.39 11.20 -17.81
C PRO A 25 1.37 10.65 -16.81
N ALA A 26 1.38 9.34 -16.56
CA ALA A 26 0.52 8.73 -15.55
C ALA A 26 0.92 9.14 -14.12
N LEU A 27 2.22 9.23 -13.84
CA LEU A 27 2.73 9.66 -12.53
C LEU A 27 2.40 11.12 -12.23
N GLU A 28 2.53 12.01 -13.23
CA GLU A 28 2.15 13.42 -13.12
C GLU A 28 0.65 13.56 -12.86
N ALA A 29 -0.18 12.78 -13.58
CA ALA A 29 -1.63 12.77 -13.45
C ALA A 29 -2.18 11.85 -12.35
N VAL A 30 -1.33 11.28 -11.49
CA VAL A 30 -1.72 10.12 -10.64
C VAL A 30 -2.90 10.44 -9.71
N HIS A 31 -3.01 11.67 -9.19
CA HIS A 31 -4.14 12.06 -8.34
C HIS A 31 -5.45 12.18 -9.13
N ASP A 32 -5.38 12.64 -10.38
CA ASP A 32 -6.56 12.74 -11.24
C ASP A 32 -7.01 11.35 -11.68
N ILE A 33 -6.05 10.47 -11.97
CA ILE A 33 -6.31 9.06 -12.25
C ILE A 33 -6.95 8.38 -11.03
N ALA A 34 -6.38 8.55 -9.84
CA ALA A 34 -6.89 7.99 -8.60
C ALA A 34 -8.35 8.39 -8.33
N ARG A 35 -8.74 9.63 -8.63
CA ARG A 35 -10.11 10.13 -8.43
C ARG A 35 -11.04 9.92 -9.62
N SER A 36 -10.60 9.20 -10.64
CA SER A 36 -11.33 9.15 -11.90
C SER A 36 -12.48 8.14 -11.93
N SER A 37 -12.57 7.22 -10.95
CA SER A 37 -13.61 6.21 -10.84
C SER A 37 -13.65 5.60 -9.44
N ASP A 38 -14.85 5.35 -8.92
CA ASP A 38 -15.07 4.63 -7.66
C ASP A 38 -14.77 3.11 -7.77
N ARG A 39 -14.52 2.61 -8.99
CA ARG A 39 -14.10 1.22 -9.21
C ARG A 39 -12.63 0.97 -8.86
N ILE A 40 -11.82 2.01 -8.72
CA ILE A 40 -10.40 1.87 -8.41
C ILE A 40 -10.28 1.34 -6.98
N ASP A 41 -9.73 0.13 -6.85
CA ASP A 41 -9.55 -0.57 -5.57
C ASP A 41 -8.07 -0.58 -5.14
N ALA A 42 -7.15 -0.41 -6.10
CA ALA A 42 -5.73 -0.23 -5.81
C ALA A 42 -4.99 0.52 -6.92
N LEU A 43 -3.91 1.21 -6.55
CA LEU A 43 -2.88 1.67 -7.48
C LEU A 43 -1.69 0.74 -7.45
N PHE A 44 -1.18 0.34 -8.61
CA PHE A 44 -0.04 -0.55 -8.73
C PHE A 44 1.15 0.20 -9.34
N PHE A 45 2.35 0.07 -8.78
CA PHE A 45 3.54 0.69 -9.34
C PHE A 45 4.24 -0.21 -10.36
N GLY A 46 4.29 0.21 -11.62
CA GLY A 46 5.09 -0.45 -12.66
C GLY A 46 6.51 0.11 -12.70
N GLY A 47 7.34 -0.30 -11.74
CA GLY A 47 8.69 0.26 -11.56
C GLY A 47 9.68 -0.05 -12.69
N VAL A 48 9.49 -1.15 -13.42
CA VAL A 48 10.36 -1.54 -14.54
C VAL A 48 10.23 -0.56 -15.69
N ASP A 49 8.99 -0.31 -16.15
CA ASP A 49 8.71 0.63 -17.22
C ASP A 49 8.98 2.08 -16.79
N MET A 50 8.69 2.41 -15.52
CA MET A 50 9.03 3.73 -14.97
C MET A 50 10.55 4.00 -15.02
N ALA A 51 11.38 3.03 -14.64
CA ALA A 51 12.84 3.18 -14.72
C ALA A 51 13.32 3.38 -16.16
N ALA A 52 12.74 2.63 -17.11
CA ALA A 52 13.02 2.79 -18.53
C ALA A 52 12.63 4.19 -19.04
N GLU A 53 11.48 4.70 -18.63
CA GLU A 53 11.00 6.03 -19.04
C GLU A 53 11.83 7.17 -18.43
N LEU A 54 12.22 7.03 -17.16
CA LEU A 54 13.10 7.97 -16.46
C LEU A 54 14.57 7.84 -16.89
N ARG A 55 14.92 6.77 -17.62
CA ARG A 55 16.29 6.43 -18.05
C ARG A 55 17.25 6.30 -16.86
N CYS A 56 16.77 5.70 -15.78
CA CYS A 56 17.53 5.47 -14.56
C CYS A 56 17.68 3.98 -14.27
N ALA A 57 18.50 3.65 -13.27
CA ALA A 57 18.53 2.29 -12.74
C ALA A 57 17.16 1.93 -12.12
N ASN A 58 16.73 0.69 -12.29
CA ASN A 58 15.61 0.12 -11.52
C ASN A 58 16.11 -0.20 -10.11
N ALA A 59 16.20 0.82 -9.27
CA ALA A 59 16.69 0.75 -7.91
C ALA A 59 15.76 1.55 -6.96
N TRP A 60 15.98 1.43 -5.65
CA TRP A 60 15.13 2.06 -4.66
C TRP A 60 15.17 3.59 -4.75
N GLU A 61 16.36 4.19 -4.65
CA GLU A 61 16.56 5.63 -4.58
C GLU A 61 16.11 6.38 -5.85
N PRO A 62 16.46 5.93 -7.08
CA PRO A 62 16.01 6.63 -8.30
C PRO A 62 14.49 6.66 -8.46
N LEU A 63 13.80 5.63 -7.95
CA LEU A 63 12.35 5.47 -8.07
C LEU A 63 11.59 5.89 -6.79
N LEU A 64 12.29 6.39 -5.76
CA LEU A 64 11.70 6.73 -4.46
C LEU A 64 10.63 7.83 -4.58
N TYR A 65 10.85 8.81 -5.46
CA TYR A 65 9.86 9.84 -5.74
C TYR A 65 8.59 9.24 -6.36
N ALA A 66 8.73 8.40 -7.38
CA ALA A 66 7.59 7.78 -8.06
C ALA A 66 6.77 6.92 -7.09
N ARG A 67 7.46 6.10 -6.28
CA ARG A 67 6.84 5.30 -5.22
C ARG A 67 6.06 6.17 -4.22
N SER A 68 6.70 7.19 -3.66
CA SER A 68 6.08 8.12 -2.72
C SER A 68 4.85 8.80 -3.33
N ARG A 69 4.95 9.25 -4.58
CA ARG A 69 3.85 9.93 -5.29
C ARG A 69 2.62 9.04 -5.45
N ILE A 70 2.82 7.75 -5.75
CA ILE A 70 1.75 6.76 -5.86
C ILE A 70 1.10 6.48 -4.50
N VAL A 71 1.90 6.27 -3.45
CA VAL A 71 1.39 6.09 -2.08
C VAL A 71 0.54 7.28 -1.66
N HIS A 72 1.01 8.50 -1.91
CA HIS A 72 0.25 9.72 -1.63
C HIS A 72 -1.10 9.76 -2.38
N ALA A 73 -1.12 9.32 -3.64
CA ALA A 73 -2.35 9.30 -4.44
C ALA A 73 -3.35 8.26 -3.94
N ALA A 74 -2.87 7.03 -3.67
CA ALA A 74 -3.69 5.94 -3.13
C ALA A 74 -4.28 6.33 -1.76
N ALA A 75 -3.45 6.84 -0.85
CA ALA A 75 -3.88 7.31 0.46
C ALA A 75 -4.92 8.45 0.37
N SER A 76 -4.83 9.31 -0.65
CA SER A 76 -5.77 10.43 -0.84
C SER A 76 -7.20 10.02 -1.20
N ILE A 77 -7.39 8.77 -1.63
CA ILE A 77 -8.71 8.18 -1.91
C ILE A 77 -9.01 6.95 -1.03
N GLY A 78 -8.11 6.60 -0.12
CA GLY A 78 -8.30 5.49 0.83
C GLY A 78 -8.20 4.09 0.21
N VAL A 79 -7.42 3.91 -0.86
CA VAL A 79 -7.22 2.60 -1.51
C VAL A 79 -5.81 2.05 -1.27
N ASP A 80 -5.62 0.77 -1.57
CA ASP A 80 -4.31 0.13 -1.45
C ASP A 80 -3.32 0.60 -2.52
N ALA A 81 -2.04 0.63 -2.16
CA ALA A 81 -0.94 0.78 -3.09
C ALA A 81 -0.13 -0.52 -3.14
N ILE A 82 0.16 -1.04 -4.34
CA ILE A 82 0.91 -2.27 -4.56
C ILE A 82 2.24 -1.94 -5.26
N ASP A 83 3.36 -2.33 -4.67
CA ASP A 83 4.69 -2.06 -5.21
C ASP A 83 5.06 -3.04 -6.34
N VAL A 84 6.05 -2.66 -7.14
CA VAL A 84 6.58 -3.43 -8.27
C VAL A 84 7.08 -4.81 -7.83
N PRO A 85 6.97 -5.87 -8.64
CA PRO A 85 7.60 -7.15 -8.32
C PRO A 85 9.11 -7.06 -8.17
N PHE A 86 9.67 -7.91 -7.29
CA PHE A 86 11.12 -8.10 -7.22
C PHE A 86 11.54 -9.11 -8.31
N LEU A 87 12.49 -8.73 -9.16
CA LEU A 87 12.79 -9.47 -10.39
C LEU A 87 13.82 -10.58 -10.20
N ASP A 88 14.74 -10.43 -9.25
CA ASP A 88 15.78 -11.42 -9.01
C ASP A 88 15.21 -12.57 -8.16
N LEU A 89 15.09 -13.76 -8.77
CA LEU A 89 14.52 -14.94 -8.12
C LEU A 89 15.55 -15.67 -7.25
N GLU A 90 16.83 -15.36 -7.41
CA GLU A 90 17.94 -15.97 -6.67
C GLU A 90 18.36 -15.13 -5.44
N ASP A 91 17.74 -13.98 -5.23
CA ASP A 91 17.97 -13.08 -4.10
C ASP A 91 16.71 -12.90 -3.21
N PRO A 92 16.36 -13.91 -2.39
CA PRO A 92 15.21 -13.82 -1.48
C PRO A 92 15.42 -12.80 -0.36
N GLU A 93 16.67 -12.53 0.05
CA GLU A 93 16.98 -11.57 1.11
C GLU A 93 16.74 -10.13 0.63
N GLY A 94 17.24 -9.78 -0.55
CA GLY A 94 17.00 -8.49 -1.18
C GLY A 94 15.52 -8.26 -1.51
N MET A 95 14.77 -9.32 -1.83
CA MET A 95 13.31 -9.25 -1.97
C MET A 95 12.64 -8.81 -0.66
N VAL A 96 13.00 -9.43 0.47
CA VAL A 96 12.44 -9.11 1.79
C VAL A 96 12.81 -7.69 2.21
N GLU A 97 14.05 -7.27 1.97
CA GLU A 97 14.48 -5.89 2.21
C GLU A 97 13.65 -4.89 1.38
N ALA A 98 13.53 -5.12 0.07
CA ALA A 98 12.74 -4.26 -0.81
C ALA A 98 11.25 -4.21 -0.44
N ALA A 99 10.68 -5.34 -0.02
CA ALA A 99 9.29 -5.41 0.45
C ALA A 99 9.10 -4.66 1.77
N THR A 100 10.07 -4.74 2.69
CA THR A 100 10.07 -4.03 3.97
C THR A 100 10.11 -2.52 3.74
N LEU A 101 11.01 -2.06 2.87
CA LEU A 101 11.09 -0.65 2.48
C LEU A 101 9.78 -0.16 1.83
N ALA A 102 9.15 -0.98 0.97
CA ALA A 102 7.87 -0.65 0.36
C ALA A 102 6.74 -0.51 1.40
N ARG A 103 6.63 -1.47 2.33
CA ARG A 103 5.66 -1.42 3.44
C ARG A 103 5.86 -0.15 4.28
N ASP A 104 7.10 0.14 4.66
CA ASP A 104 7.43 1.28 5.52
C ASP A 104 7.18 2.62 4.81
N LEU A 105 7.30 2.65 3.48
CA LEU A 105 6.93 3.82 2.67
C LEU A 105 5.42 4.02 2.56
N GLY A 106 4.61 2.98 2.81
CA GLY A 106 3.15 3.03 2.84
C GLY A 106 2.44 2.15 1.82
N PHE A 107 3.14 1.25 1.12
CA PHE A 107 2.49 0.24 0.28
C PHE A 107 1.81 -0.83 1.13
N SER A 108 0.67 -1.34 0.64
CA SER A 108 -0.11 -2.42 1.26
C SER A 108 0.35 -3.81 0.81
N GLY A 109 1.14 -3.89 -0.27
CA GLY A 109 1.63 -5.14 -0.82
C GLY A 109 2.69 -4.93 -1.89
N LYS A 110 3.17 -6.03 -2.46
CA LYS A 110 4.13 -6.05 -3.56
C LYS A 110 3.73 -7.14 -4.55
N GLY A 111 3.86 -6.87 -5.84
CA GLY A 111 3.60 -7.88 -6.87
C GLY A 111 4.52 -9.10 -6.73
N SER A 112 3.98 -10.28 -7.02
CA SER A 112 4.76 -11.52 -7.11
C SER A 112 4.81 -11.99 -8.55
N ILE A 113 6.01 -12.32 -9.03
CA ILE A 113 6.23 -12.92 -10.36
C ILE A 113 6.51 -14.42 -10.28
N HIS A 114 6.69 -14.96 -9.09
CA HIS A 114 6.98 -16.37 -8.88
C HIS A 114 6.37 -16.88 -7.56
N PRO A 115 5.74 -18.07 -7.52
CA PRO A 115 5.09 -18.61 -6.32
C PRO A 115 5.97 -18.64 -5.05
N LYS A 116 7.29 -18.86 -5.22
CA LYS A 116 8.27 -18.83 -4.11
C LYS A 116 8.30 -17.52 -3.33
N GLN A 117 7.90 -16.41 -3.95
CA GLN A 117 7.91 -15.09 -3.30
C GLN A 117 6.70 -14.90 -2.38
N ILE A 118 5.59 -15.60 -2.63
CA ILE A 118 4.29 -15.34 -1.99
C ILE A 118 4.36 -15.44 -0.46
N ALA A 119 4.97 -16.50 0.06
CA ALA A 119 5.03 -16.72 1.51
C ALA A 119 5.79 -15.59 2.24
N ALA A 120 6.97 -15.23 1.75
CA ALA A 120 7.79 -14.18 2.34
C ALA A 120 7.17 -12.78 2.17
N LEU A 121 6.53 -12.50 1.02
CA LEU A 121 5.80 -11.25 0.85
C LEU A 121 4.62 -11.16 1.83
N ASN A 122 3.83 -12.22 1.98
CA ASN A 122 2.74 -12.25 2.95
C ASN A 122 3.25 -12.03 4.38
N GLU A 123 4.39 -12.60 4.76
CA GLU A 123 5.02 -12.38 6.07
C GLU A 123 5.40 -10.91 6.28
N VAL A 124 5.99 -10.24 5.29
CA VAL A 124 6.37 -8.82 5.39
C VAL A 124 5.16 -7.89 5.55
N PHE A 125 4.08 -8.13 4.80
CA PHE A 125 2.90 -7.26 4.77
C PHE A 125 1.82 -7.63 5.80
N THR A 126 1.95 -8.78 6.48
CA THR A 126 1.04 -9.17 7.57
C THR A 126 1.60 -8.67 8.91
N PRO A 127 0.83 -7.89 9.70
CA PRO A 127 1.28 -7.48 11.02
C PRO A 127 1.42 -8.70 11.94
N ASP A 128 2.52 -8.75 12.68
CA ASP A 128 2.75 -9.82 13.67
C ASP A 128 1.83 -9.69 14.90
N ASP A 129 1.72 -10.77 15.68
CA ASP A 129 0.86 -10.81 16.86
C ASP A 129 1.22 -9.74 17.90
N ALA A 130 2.50 -9.37 18.01
CA ALA A 130 2.95 -8.33 18.93
C ALA A 130 2.44 -6.95 18.51
N THR A 131 2.49 -6.65 17.21
CA THR A 131 1.98 -5.42 16.59
C THR A 131 0.47 -5.34 16.72
N VAL A 132 -0.24 -6.45 16.47
CA VAL A 132 -1.71 -6.53 16.66
C VAL A 132 -2.09 -6.34 18.13
N ALA A 133 -1.40 -6.99 19.06
CA ALA A 133 -1.66 -6.83 20.48
C ALA A 133 -1.41 -5.39 20.95
N ARG A 134 -0.35 -4.74 20.45
CA ARG A 134 -0.06 -3.33 20.74
C ARG A 134 -1.15 -2.41 20.18
N ALA A 135 -1.57 -2.62 18.93
CA ALA A 135 -2.64 -1.84 18.30
C ALA A 135 -3.95 -1.96 19.09
N ARG A 136 -4.31 -3.16 19.52
CA ARG A 136 -5.51 -3.40 20.34
C ARG A 136 -5.44 -2.64 21.67
N ARG A 137 -4.33 -2.74 22.39
CA ARG A 137 -4.13 -1.99 23.66
C ARG A 137 -4.27 -0.49 23.45
N ILE A 138 -3.68 0.07 22.38
CA ILE A 138 -3.75 1.51 22.11
C ILE A 138 -5.20 1.94 21.83
N VAL A 139 -5.91 1.23 20.98
CA VAL A 139 -7.30 1.54 20.63
C VAL A 139 -8.22 1.45 21.85
N ASP A 140 -8.09 0.40 22.66
CA ASP A 140 -8.91 0.22 23.85
C ASP A 140 -8.62 1.29 24.92
N THR A 141 -7.34 1.59 25.16
CA THR A 141 -6.94 2.67 26.09
C THR A 141 -7.50 4.03 25.65
N PHE A 142 -7.49 4.31 24.34
CA PHE A 142 -8.04 5.57 23.83
C PHE A 142 -9.56 5.63 23.92
N ARG A 143 -10.26 4.50 23.73
CA ARG A 143 -11.73 4.42 23.88
C ARG A 143 -12.18 4.68 25.32
N GLU A 144 -11.38 4.28 26.30
CA GLU A 144 -11.65 4.49 27.72
C GLU A 144 -11.26 5.90 28.20
N ALA A 145 -10.38 6.58 27.46
CA ALA A 145 -9.93 7.93 27.80
C ALA A 145 -10.98 8.99 27.40
N ASP A 146 -11.27 9.89 28.34
CA ASP A 146 -12.11 11.08 28.10
C ASP A 146 -11.30 12.26 27.49
N THR A 147 -10.04 12.01 27.11
CA THR A 147 -9.09 13.00 26.62
C THR A 147 -8.68 12.69 25.18
N GLY A 148 -8.35 13.73 24.40
CA GLY A 148 -7.87 13.57 23.02
C GLY A 148 -6.44 13.00 22.88
N LEU A 149 -5.80 12.64 23.99
CA LEU A 149 -4.45 12.08 24.08
C LEU A 149 -4.38 11.06 25.21
N VAL A 150 -3.50 10.06 25.09
CA VAL A 150 -3.15 9.09 26.14
C VAL A 150 -1.63 8.89 26.19
N VAL A 151 -1.11 8.42 27.32
CA VAL A 151 0.31 8.06 27.45
C VAL A 151 0.41 6.55 27.63
N ILE A 152 1.09 5.88 26.72
CA ILE A 152 1.32 4.42 26.73
C ILE A 152 2.82 4.18 26.54
N ASP A 153 3.42 3.38 27.40
CA ASP A 153 4.87 3.08 27.39
C ASP A 153 5.74 4.35 27.37
N GLY A 154 5.32 5.40 28.07
CA GLY A 154 6.01 6.69 28.13
C GLY A 154 5.91 7.52 26.85
N LYS A 155 5.11 7.10 25.86
CA LYS A 155 4.89 7.82 24.60
C LYS A 155 3.52 8.48 24.58
N LEU A 156 3.47 9.73 24.13
CA LEU A 156 2.23 10.45 23.87
C LEU A 156 1.58 9.87 22.60
N ILE A 157 0.32 9.46 22.72
CA ILE A 157 -0.48 8.92 21.63
C ILE A 157 -1.68 9.84 21.40
N GLU A 158 -1.81 10.32 20.16
CA GLU A 158 -2.87 11.21 19.72
C GLU A 158 -3.80 10.51 18.71
N ARG A 159 -4.97 11.12 18.44
CA ARG A 159 -5.97 10.60 17.50
C ARG A 159 -5.43 10.15 16.13
N PRO A 160 -4.45 10.83 15.48
CA PRO A 160 -3.89 10.36 14.22
C PRO A 160 -3.29 8.96 14.27
N VAL A 161 -2.72 8.55 15.43
CA VAL A 161 -2.14 7.22 15.63
C VAL A 161 -3.20 6.13 15.58
N LEU A 162 -4.44 6.43 15.99
CA LEU A 162 -5.53 5.45 15.94
C LEU A 162 -5.83 4.98 14.53
N ARG A 163 -5.70 5.84 13.51
CA ARG A 163 -5.91 5.43 12.11
C ARG A 163 -4.95 4.34 11.68
N GLU A 164 -3.69 4.41 12.12
CA GLU A 164 -2.70 3.37 11.87
C GLU A 164 -3.04 2.09 12.62
N MET A 165 -3.43 2.20 13.90
CA MET A 165 -3.79 1.04 14.71
C MET A 165 -5.04 0.33 14.18
N ASP A 166 -6.08 1.08 13.81
CA ASP A 166 -7.30 0.54 13.20
C ASP A 166 -6.98 -0.18 11.88
N ARG A 167 -6.06 0.36 11.07
CA ARG A 167 -5.59 -0.31 9.85
C ARG A 167 -4.91 -1.65 10.16
N ILE A 168 -4.01 -1.68 11.15
CA ILE A 168 -3.34 -2.91 11.61
C ILE A 168 -4.37 -3.96 12.03
N LEU A 169 -5.36 -3.57 12.82
CA LEU A 169 -6.41 -4.48 13.29
C LEU A 169 -7.28 -4.98 12.13
N ALA A 170 -7.64 -4.11 11.20
CA ALA A 170 -8.42 -4.48 10.01
C ALA A 170 -7.69 -5.50 9.13
N ILE A 171 -6.37 -5.37 8.94
CA ILE A 171 -5.56 -6.35 8.21
C ILE A 171 -5.55 -7.69 8.97
N ALA A 172 -5.28 -7.66 10.28
CA ALA A 172 -5.23 -8.88 11.10
C ALA A 172 -6.57 -9.64 11.11
N ASP A 173 -7.69 -8.93 11.19
CA ASP A 173 -9.03 -9.52 11.17
C ASP A 173 -9.35 -10.17 9.81
N ARG A 174 -8.87 -9.58 8.69
CA ARG A 174 -9.03 -10.15 7.34
C ARG A 174 -8.14 -11.37 7.06
N VAL A 175 -6.95 -11.44 7.65
CA VAL A 175 -6.03 -12.59 7.44
C VAL A 175 -6.47 -13.81 8.25
N LYS A 176 -7.18 -13.61 9.38
CA LYS A 176 -7.67 -14.70 10.23
C LYS A 176 -9.03 -15.27 9.80
N GLY A 177 -9.79 -14.54 8.98
CA GLY A 177 -11.10 -14.95 8.46
C GLY A 177 -11.02 -15.68 7.14
#